data_AF-B2JLA0-F1
#
_entry.id   AF-B2JLA0-F1
#
_cell.length_a   1.000
_cell.length_b   1.000
_cell.length_c   1.000
_cell.angle_alpha   90.00
_cell.angle_beta   90.00
_cell.angle_gamma   90.00
#
_symmetry.space_group_name_H-M   'P 1'
#
loop_
_entity.id
_entity.type
_entity.pdbx_description
1 polymer ?
#
loop_
_entity_poly.entity_id
_entity_poly.type
_entity_poly.pdbx_seq_one_letter_code
_entity_poly.pdbx_strand_id
1 'polypeptide(L)'
;MENSRQSVALNDDQLLQAIACVVDGKTATYVSGPITTGQHFINWYVHAGFRLGHGSEAYLEALRRDVVAVNQKMIAEVTRQTRGTGRLVIEPATLEVNGWGQTDYVSFWLKVIDTFASEMVMVPQWQYSLGCCAEFRHAIDGGLTVKDHRGEHIDRATGMNMLLDAAKDIEARGRDFEFLIKLAARLSRFADQH
;
A
#
# COMPACT_ATOMS: atom_id res chain seq x y z
N MET A 1 -38.91 23.00 -6.87
CA MET A 1 -38.49 21.64 -7.27
C MET A 1 -37.07 21.45 -6.76
N GLU A 2 -36.93 20.94 -5.55
CA GLU A 2 -35.64 20.53 -5.00
C GLU A 2 -35.18 19.29 -5.76
N ASN A 3 -34.10 19.48 -6.53
CA ASN A 3 -33.44 18.39 -7.22
C ASN A 3 -32.66 17.61 -6.16
N SER A 4 -33.33 16.60 -5.56
CA SER A 4 -32.71 15.62 -4.68
C SER A 4 -31.60 14.94 -5.46
N ARG A 5 -30.36 15.40 -5.28
CA ARG A 5 -29.17 14.71 -5.76
C ARG A 5 -29.06 13.43 -4.96
N GLN A 6 -29.65 12.34 -5.47
CA GLN A 6 -29.24 11.01 -5.05
C GLN A 6 -27.73 10.92 -5.30
N SER A 7 -26.94 10.78 -4.23
CA SER A 7 -25.51 10.50 -4.37
C SER A 7 -25.38 9.12 -5.01
N VAL A 8 -25.00 9.09 -6.28
CA VAL A 8 -24.61 7.84 -6.92
C VAL A 8 -23.30 7.43 -6.26
N ALA A 9 -23.33 6.33 -5.50
CA ALA A 9 -22.10 5.75 -4.96
C ALA A 9 -21.25 5.28 -6.15
N LEU A 10 -20.03 5.82 -6.28
CA LEU A 10 -19.05 5.34 -7.25
C LEU A 10 -18.74 3.87 -6.92
N ASN A 11 -18.94 2.98 -7.89
CA ASN A 11 -18.52 1.59 -7.77
C ASN A 11 -17.15 1.36 -8.43
N ASP A 12 -16.49 0.24 -8.11
CA ASP A 12 -15.18 -0.13 -8.64
C ASP A 12 -15.08 0.00 -10.16
N ASP A 13 -16.11 -0.43 -10.88
CA ASP A 13 -16.11 -0.47 -12.34
C ASP A 13 -16.06 0.94 -12.94
N GLN A 14 -16.76 1.89 -12.33
CA GLN A 14 -16.73 3.30 -12.75
C GLN A 14 -15.35 3.93 -12.51
N LEU A 15 -14.69 3.62 -11.39
CA LEU A 15 -13.35 4.10 -11.13
C LEU A 15 -12.32 3.46 -12.09
N LEU A 16 -12.47 2.18 -12.38
CA LEU A 16 -11.61 1.48 -13.35
C LEU A 16 -11.77 2.06 -14.76
N GLN A 17 -13.01 2.35 -15.18
CA GLN A 17 -13.30 3.03 -16.45
C GLN A 17 -12.70 4.43 -16.51
N ALA A 18 -12.76 5.19 -15.40
CA ALA A 18 -12.14 6.51 -15.35
C ALA A 18 -10.62 6.46 -15.55
N ILE A 19 -9.94 5.44 -15.00
CA ILE A 19 -8.50 5.22 -15.24
C ILE A 19 -8.25 4.83 -16.71
N ALA A 20 -9.09 3.97 -17.29
CA ALA A 20 -8.98 3.55 -18.69
C ALA A 20 -9.11 4.71 -19.69
N CYS A 21 -9.73 5.82 -19.32
CA CYS A 21 -9.79 7.01 -20.17
C CYS A 21 -8.43 7.71 -20.32
N VAL A 22 -7.47 7.46 -19.44
CA VAL A 22 -6.16 8.14 -19.42
C VAL A 22 -4.98 7.17 -19.54
N VAL A 23 -5.16 5.89 -19.19
CA VAL A 23 -4.14 4.85 -19.34
C VAL A 23 -4.60 3.83 -20.36
N ASP A 24 -3.86 3.73 -21.47
CA ASP A 24 -4.12 2.75 -22.52
C ASP A 24 -3.42 1.43 -22.19
N GLY A 25 -4.20 0.42 -21.78
CA GLY A 25 -3.70 -0.91 -21.43
C GLY A 25 -2.56 -0.90 -20.40
N LYS A 26 -1.67 -1.89 -20.49
CA LYS A 26 -0.51 -2.06 -19.59
C LYS A 26 0.65 -1.13 -19.97
N THR A 27 0.50 0.17 -19.71
CA THR A 27 1.50 1.19 -20.05
C THR A 27 1.96 2.03 -18.86
N ALA A 28 1.29 1.93 -17.71
CA ALA A 28 1.63 2.74 -16.55
C ALA A 28 2.59 2.01 -15.59
N THR A 29 3.42 2.77 -14.89
CA THR A 29 4.13 2.29 -13.71
C THR A 29 3.21 2.43 -12.49
N TYR A 30 3.01 1.36 -11.73
CA TYR A 30 2.29 1.40 -10.46
C TYR A 30 3.27 1.66 -9.30
N VAL A 31 2.96 2.58 -8.39
CA VAL A 31 3.75 2.83 -7.18
C VAL A 31 3.05 2.22 -5.97
N SER A 32 3.68 1.24 -5.34
CA SER A 32 3.16 0.60 -4.12
C SER A 32 3.86 1.16 -2.89
N GLY A 33 3.10 1.67 -1.92
CA GLY A 33 3.64 2.20 -0.68
C GLY A 33 2.67 2.14 0.51
N PRO A 34 3.19 2.07 1.74
CA PRO A 34 2.37 1.98 2.94
C PRO A 34 1.64 3.30 3.19
N ILE A 35 0.32 3.29 3.45
CA ILE A 35 -0.45 4.52 3.75
C ILE A 35 -0.71 4.64 5.26
N THR A 36 -1.52 3.74 5.80
CA THR A 36 -1.95 3.74 7.22
C THR A 36 -1.15 2.78 8.09
N THR A 37 -0.28 1.97 7.49
CA THR A 37 0.54 0.94 8.15
C THR A 37 2.02 1.10 7.77
N GLY A 38 2.81 0.02 7.81
CA GLY A 38 4.23 0.05 7.48
C GLY A 38 5.13 0.35 8.67
N GLN A 39 6.43 0.53 8.41
CA GLN A 39 7.43 0.72 9.46
C GLN A 39 7.12 1.95 10.34
N HIS A 40 6.66 3.05 9.76
CA HIS A 40 6.28 4.25 10.51
C HIS A 40 5.17 3.97 11.52
N PHE A 41 4.18 3.15 11.15
CA PHE A 41 3.14 2.71 12.08
C PHE A 41 3.70 1.86 13.21
N ILE A 42 4.57 0.89 12.91
CA ILE A 42 5.20 0.05 13.94
C ILE A 42 5.99 0.91 14.92
N ASN A 43 6.85 1.80 14.40
CA ASN A 43 7.64 2.74 15.21
C ASN A 43 6.74 3.59 16.11
N TRP A 44 5.72 4.22 15.52
CA TRP A 44 4.78 5.05 16.26
C TRP A 44 4.02 4.25 17.32
N TYR A 45 3.54 3.06 16.97
CA TYR A 45 2.71 2.27 17.87
C TYR A 45 3.49 1.81 19.10
N VAL A 46 4.71 1.28 18.94
CA VAL A 46 5.52 0.81 20.07
C VAL A 46 5.95 1.95 20.99
N HIS A 47 6.09 3.17 20.47
CA HIS A 47 6.55 4.31 21.26
C HIS A 47 5.42 5.13 21.87
N ALA A 48 4.27 5.25 21.21
CA ALA A 48 3.20 6.17 21.62
C ALA A 48 1.79 5.63 21.33
N GLY A 49 1.57 5.04 20.15
CA GLY A 49 0.23 4.67 19.69
C GLY A 49 -0.49 3.68 20.62
N PHE A 50 0.23 2.74 21.24
CA PHE A 50 -0.36 1.77 22.17
C PHE A 50 -0.99 2.39 23.42
N ARG A 51 -0.58 3.60 23.80
CA ARG A 51 -1.11 4.32 24.98
C ARG A 51 -2.40 5.07 24.67
N LEU A 52 -2.76 5.21 23.40
CA LEU A 52 -3.96 5.89 22.95
C LEU A 52 -5.09 4.86 22.79
N GLY A 53 -6.30 5.22 23.20
CA GLY A 53 -7.47 4.35 22.98
C GLY A 53 -7.68 4.12 21.48
N HIS A 54 -7.64 2.87 21.04
CA HIS A 54 -7.78 2.55 19.62
C HIS A 54 -9.08 3.13 19.05
N GLY A 55 -8.98 3.84 17.93
CA GLY A 55 -10.12 4.50 17.29
C GLY A 55 -10.61 5.79 17.97
N SER A 56 -10.00 6.21 19.09
CA SER A 56 -10.27 7.53 19.67
C SER A 56 -9.81 8.65 18.73
N GLU A 57 -10.40 9.83 18.87
CA GLU A 57 -10.01 11.02 18.11
C GLU A 57 -8.49 11.30 18.24
N ALA A 58 -7.97 11.28 19.47
CA ALA A 58 -6.53 11.45 19.72
C ALA A 58 -5.66 10.39 19.02
N TYR A 59 -6.13 9.13 18.96
CA TYR A 59 -5.44 8.07 18.21
C TYR A 59 -5.44 8.36 16.71
N LEU A 60 -6.59 8.75 16.15
CA LEU A 60 -6.73 9.02 14.71
C LEU A 60 -5.95 10.25 14.27
N GLU A 61 -5.94 11.31 15.08
CA GLU A 61 -5.13 12.50 14.83
C GLU A 61 -3.64 12.21 14.87
N ALA A 62 -3.18 11.48 15.89
CA ALA A 62 -1.78 11.07 16.00
C ALA A 62 -1.37 10.12 14.86
N LEU A 63 -2.23 9.15 14.51
CA LEU A 63 -2.00 8.25 13.37
C LEU A 63 -1.89 9.05 12.06
N ARG A 64 -2.81 9.98 11.82
CA ARG A 64 -2.78 10.81 10.60
C ARG A 64 -1.49 11.62 10.51
N ARG A 65 -1.10 12.28 11.60
CA ARG A 65 0.09 13.15 11.64
C ARG A 65 1.40 12.37 11.58
N ASP A 66 1.55 11.34 12.41
CA ASP A 66 2.84 10.70 12.66
C ASP A 66 3.10 9.49 11.74
N VAL A 67 2.06 8.97 11.09
CA VAL A 67 2.15 7.81 10.19
C VAL A 67 1.70 8.20 8.78
N VAL A 68 0.42 8.56 8.61
CA VAL A 68 -0.17 8.74 7.26
C VAL A 68 0.52 9.86 6.49
N ALA A 69 0.69 11.03 7.09
CA ALA A 69 1.32 12.17 6.43
C ALA A 69 2.79 11.89 6.04
N VAL A 70 3.52 11.17 6.90
CA VAL A 70 4.93 10.80 6.65
C VAL A 70 5.01 9.81 5.49
N ASN A 71 4.16 8.79 5.51
CA ASN A 71 4.01 7.79 4.47
C ASN A 71 3.63 8.42 3.11
N GLN A 72 2.58 9.24 3.08
CA GLN A 72 2.13 9.93 1.86
C GLN A 72 3.22 10.83 1.29
N LYS A 73 4.01 11.52 2.13
CA LYS A 73 5.14 12.32 1.67
C LYS A 73 6.20 11.45 0.96
N MET A 74 6.51 10.28 1.51
CA MET A 74 7.45 9.33 0.91
C MET A 74 6.91 8.79 -0.43
N ILE A 75 5.65 8.38 -0.48
CA ILE A 75 4.99 7.91 -1.70
C ILE A 75 4.99 9.00 -2.78
N ALA A 76 4.66 10.24 -2.41
CA ALA A 76 4.66 11.37 -3.33
C ALA A 76 6.06 11.67 -3.88
N GLU A 77 7.11 11.50 -3.08
CA GLU A 77 8.49 11.67 -3.52
C GLU A 77 8.92 10.60 -4.52
N VAL A 78 8.70 9.32 -4.20
CA VAL A 78 8.98 8.21 -5.12
C VAL A 78 8.17 8.38 -6.41
N THR A 79 6.89 8.71 -6.31
CA THR A 79 6.02 8.96 -7.47
C THR A 79 6.57 10.06 -8.37
N ARG A 80 7.04 11.18 -7.81
CA ARG A 80 7.66 12.27 -8.60
C ARG A 80 8.91 11.79 -9.32
N GLN A 81 9.75 10.99 -8.67
CA GLN A 81 10.96 10.43 -9.29
C GLN A 81 10.59 9.45 -10.41
N THR A 82 9.60 8.59 -10.18
CA THR A 82 9.12 7.59 -11.15
C THR A 82 8.50 8.22 -12.39
N ARG A 83 7.78 9.35 -12.25
CA ARG A 83 7.09 10.01 -13.38
C ARG A 83 8.03 10.37 -14.54
N GLY A 84 9.30 10.70 -14.25
CA GLY A 84 10.28 11.09 -15.27
C GLY A 84 9.70 12.06 -16.31
N THR A 85 10.27 12.10 -17.51
CA THR A 85 9.61 12.75 -18.65
C THR A 85 8.79 11.71 -19.42
N GLY A 86 7.46 11.80 -19.31
CA GLY A 86 6.52 11.10 -20.21
C GLY A 86 6.03 9.72 -19.76
N ARG A 87 6.35 9.25 -18.55
CA ARG A 87 5.77 7.99 -18.02
C ARG A 87 4.47 8.26 -17.29
N LEU A 88 3.45 7.46 -17.61
CA LEU A 88 2.22 7.42 -16.82
C LEU A 88 2.51 6.68 -15.51
N VAL A 89 2.09 7.25 -14.39
CA VAL A 89 2.30 6.68 -13.07
C VAL A 89 0.98 6.66 -12.31
N ILE A 90 0.60 5.48 -11.85
CA ILE A 90 -0.54 5.26 -10.96
C ILE A 90 -0.03 5.32 -9.52
N GLU A 91 -0.56 6.27 -8.77
CA GLU A 91 -0.22 6.53 -7.37
C GLU A 91 -1.49 6.36 -6.54
N PRO A 92 -1.59 5.30 -5.71
CA PRO A 92 -2.85 4.94 -5.06
C PRO A 92 -3.14 5.72 -3.77
N ALA A 93 -2.14 6.36 -3.14
CA ALA A 93 -2.27 6.90 -1.79
C ALA A 93 -3.03 8.22 -1.68
N THR A 94 -3.39 8.83 -2.81
CA THR A 94 -4.24 10.02 -2.87
C THR A 94 -5.71 9.72 -3.09
N LEU A 95 -6.09 8.48 -3.43
CA LEU A 95 -7.49 8.11 -3.61
C LEU A 95 -8.14 7.81 -2.26
N GLU A 96 -9.17 8.57 -1.91
CA GLU A 96 -10.05 8.31 -0.78
C GLU A 96 -11.48 8.10 -1.26
N VAL A 97 -12.03 6.93 -1.01
CA VAL A 97 -13.41 6.56 -1.33
C VAL A 97 -14.18 6.33 -0.03
N ASN A 98 -15.25 7.10 0.16
CA ASN A 98 -16.11 6.97 1.34
C ASN A 98 -16.77 5.59 1.38
N GLY A 99 -16.68 4.94 2.55
CA GLY A 99 -17.28 3.62 2.79
C GLY A 99 -16.40 2.44 2.38
N TRP A 100 -15.26 2.66 1.74
CA TRP A 100 -14.31 1.58 1.45
C TRP A 100 -13.52 1.17 2.69
N GLY A 101 -13.49 -0.13 2.95
CA GLY A 101 -12.58 -0.75 3.89
C GLY A 101 -11.27 -1.20 3.21
N GLN A 102 -10.35 -1.74 4.00
CA GLN A 102 -9.05 -2.21 3.49
C GLN A 102 -9.19 -3.25 2.37
N THR A 103 -10.17 -4.15 2.46
CA THR A 103 -10.40 -5.19 1.45
C THR A 103 -10.83 -4.59 0.11
N ASP A 104 -11.69 -3.57 0.14
CA ASP A 104 -12.15 -2.89 -1.08
C ASP A 104 -10.99 -2.21 -1.80
N TYR A 105 -10.14 -1.48 -1.06
CA TYR A 105 -8.93 -0.87 -1.62
C TYR A 105 -7.99 -1.92 -2.22
N VAL A 106 -7.68 -3.00 -1.48
CA VAL A 106 -6.79 -4.05 -2.01
C VAL A 106 -7.39 -4.67 -3.27
N SER A 107 -8.65 -5.10 -3.23
CA SER A 107 -9.32 -5.71 -4.38
C SER A 107 -9.36 -4.79 -5.60
N PHE A 108 -9.63 -3.50 -5.41
CA PHE A 108 -9.61 -2.52 -6.49
C PHE A 108 -8.21 -2.34 -7.09
N TRP A 109 -7.19 -2.15 -6.25
CA TRP A 109 -5.83 -1.91 -6.72
C TRP A 109 -5.22 -3.13 -7.42
N LEU A 110 -5.55 -4.35 -7.01
CA LEU A 110 -5.14 -5.56 -7.75
C LEU A 110 -5.71 -5.57 -9.18
N LYS A 111 -6.98 -5.18 -9.37
CA LYS A 111 -7.57 -5.02 -10.72
C LYS A 111 -6.85 -3.94 -11.54
N VAL A 112 -6.49 -2.83 -10.90
CA VAL A 112 -5.73 -1.74 -11.54
C VAL A 112 -4.35 -2.22 -11.99
N ILE A 113 -3.64 -2.98 -11.14
CA ILE A 113 -2.35 -3.58 -11.48
C ILE A 113 -2.50 -4.52 -12.67
N ASP A 114 -3.50 -5.41 -12.64
CA ASP A 114 -3.75 -6.37 -13.74
C ASP A 114 -4.09 -5.71 -15.06
N THR A 115 -4.77 -4.55 -15.02
CA THR A 115 -5.29 -3.90 -16.22
C THR A 115 -4.27 -2.93 -16.81
N PHE A 116 -3.59 -2.16 -15.96
CA PHE A 116 -2.87 -0.96 -16.39
C PHE A 116 -1.36 -0.97 -16.12
N ALA A 117 -0.87 -1.81 -15.20
CA ALA A 117 0.54 -1.78 -14.84
C ALA A 117 1.42 -2.53 -15.84
N SER A 118 2.45 -1.87 -16.37
CA SER A 118 3.56 -2.47 -17.11
C SER A 118 4.74 -2.85 -16.22
N GLU A 119 4.90 -2.12 -15.11
CA GLU A 119 5.89 -2.39 -14.07
C GLU A 119 5.41 -1.82 -12.73
N MET A 120 6.03 -2.27 -11.64
CA MET A 120 5.74 -1.80 -10.28
C MET A 120 7.01 -1.26 -9.61
N VAL A 121 6.87 -0.14 -8.92
CA VAL A 121 7.92 0.44 -8.08
C VAL A 121 7.48 0.37 -6.62
N MET A 122 8.31 -0.27 -5.80
CA MET A 122 8.10 -0.38 -4.36
C MET A 122 8.77 0.77 -3.63
N VAL A 123 7.98 1.50 -2.84
CA VAL A 123 8.44 2.55 -1.94
C VAL A 123 9.31 1.94 -0.82
N PRO A 124 10.29 2.66 -0.24
CA PRO A 124 11.07 2.14 0.88
C PRO A 124 10.21 1.59 2.02
N GLN A 125 10.64 0.48 2.63
CA GLN A 125 9.97 -0.15 3.77
C GLN A 125 8.54 -0.66 3.47
N TRP A 126 8.21 -0.92 2.20
CA TRP A 126 6.94 -1.49 1.78
C TRP A 126 6.61 -2.82 2.46
N GLN A 127 7.62 -3.64 2.75
CA GLN A 127 7.48 -5.00 3.28
C GLN A 127 6.83 -5.08 4.67
N TYR A 128 6.63 -3.93 5.33
CA TYR A 128 5.92 -3.81 6.60
C TYR A 128 4.41 -3.57 6.45
N SER A 129 3.90 -3.42 5.22
CA SER A 129 2.49 -3.16 4.91
C SER A 129 1.87 -4.36 4.22
N LEU A 130 0.81 -4.92 4.82
CA LEU A 130 0.08 -6.04 4.24
C LEU A 130 -0.51 -5.72 2.86
N GLY A 131 -0.90 -4.46 2.63
CA GLY A 131 -1.38 -4.01 1.31
C GLY A 131 -0.27 -4.11 0.27
N CYS A 132 0.91 -3.56 0.58
CA CYS A 132 2.06 -3.64 -0.32
C CYS A 132 2.53 -5.09 -0.52
N CYS A 133 2.46 -5.94 0.51
CA CYS A 133 2.80 -7.35 0.37
C CYS A 133 1.83 -8.09 -0.56
N ALA A 134 0.53 -7.78 -0.48
CA ALA A 134 -0.45 -8.35 -1.39
C ALA A 134 -0.21 -7.90 -2.84
N GLU A 135 0.04 -6.60 -3.05
CA GLU A 135 0.36 -6.03 -4.37
C GLU A 135 1.66 -6.60 -4.95
N PHE A 136 2.72 -6.68 -4.16
CA PHE A 136 4.00 -7.28 -4.56
C PHE A 136 3.83 -8.73 -5.01
N ARG A 137 3.16 -9.54 -4.20
CA ARG A 137 2.94 -10.95 -4.51
C ARG A 137 2.12 -11.10 -5.79
N HIS A 138 1.04 -10.32 -5.91
CA HIS A 138 0.20 -10.31 -7.10
C HIS A 138 1.00 -9.94 -8.36
N ALA A 139 1.83 -8.90 -8.28
CA ALA A 139 2.72 -8.49 -9.37
C ALA A 139 3.70 -9.60 -9.77
N ILE A 140 4.42 -10.19 -8.81
CA ILE A 140 5.40 -11.24 -9.07
C ILE A 140 4.75 -12.52 -9.61
N ASP A 141 3.61 -12.93 -9.06
CA ASP A 141 2.85 -14.11 -9.54
C ASP A 141 2.30 -13.87 -10.96
N GLY A 142 1.94 -12.62 -11.28
CA GLY A 142 1.54 -12.19 -12.62
C GLY A 142 2.69 -11.93 -13.61
N GLY A 143 3.95 -12.16 -13.21
CA GLY A 143 5.12 -11.94 -14.06
C GLY A 143 5.45 -10.47 -14.33
N LEU A 144 4.90 -9.55 -13.53
CA LEU A 144 5.18 -8.12 -13.64
C LEU A 144 6.60 -7.82 -13.16
N THR A 145 7.30 -6.92 -13.87
CA THR A 145 8.60 -6.43 -13.39
C THR A 145 8.40 -5.56 -12.16
N VAL A 146 9.03 -5.94 -11.04
CA VAL A 146 9.04 -5.17 -9.80
C VAL A 146 10.41 -4.58 -9.55
N LYS A 147 10.46 -3.32 -9.13
CA LYS A 147 11.68 -2.58 -8.82
C LYS A 147 11.55 -1.87 -7.48
N ASP A 148 12.67 -1.55 -6.86
CA ASP A 148 12.71 -0.60 -5.75
C ASP A 148 12.67 0.86 -6.27
N HIS A 149 12.53 1.81 -5.35
CA HIS A 149 12.61 3.25 -5.62
C HIS A 149 13.89 3.74 -6.32
N ARG A 150 14.96 2.94 -6.36
CA ARG A 150 16.23 3.26 -7.04
C ARG A 150 16.29 2.66 -8.45
N GLY A 151 15.30 1.86 -8.83
CA GLY A 151 15.21 1.18 -10.11
C GLY A 151 15.81 -0.22 -10.11
N GLU A 152 16.30 -0.71 -8.98
CA GLU A 152 16.87 -2.05 -8.85
C GLU A 152 15.77 -3.10 -8.86
N HIS A 153 15.97 -4.20 -9.58
CA HIS A 153 14.98 -5.26 -9.67
C HIS A 153 14.80 -5.98 -8.33
N ILE A 154 13.54 -6.18 -7.91
CA ILE A 154 13.19 -7.03 -6.77
C ILE A 154 12.60 -8.32 -7.35
N ASP A 155 13.41 -9.38 -7.37
CA ASP A 155 12.91 -10.70 -7.75
C ASP A 155 12.10 -11.35 -6.61
N ARG A 156 11.48 -12.51 -6.91
CA ARG A 156 10.67 -13.25 -5.93
C ARG A 156 11.47 -13.54 -4.65
N ALA A 157 12.68 -14.09 -4.79
CA ALA A 157 13.49 -14.52 -3.64
C ALA A 157 13.87 -13.33 -2.74
N THR A 158 14.31 -12.23 -3.34
CA THR A 158 14.65 -10.98 -2.66
C THR A 158 13.45 -10.43 -1.92
N GLY A 159 12.30 -10.34 -2.59
CA GLY A 159 11.06 -9.89 -1.97
C GLY A 159 10.67 -10.75 -0.76
N MET A 160 10.63 -12.09 -0.92
CA MET A 160 10.28 -12.98 0.19
C MET A 160 11.24 -12.84 1.39
N ASN A 161 12.54 -12.68 1.14
CA ASN A 161 13.51 -12.41 2.20
C ASN A 161 13.22 -11.09 2.93
N MET A 162 12.88 -10.02 2.20
CA MET A 162 12.48 -8.74 2.81
C MET A 162 11.24 -8.89 3.71
N LEU A 163 10.25 -9.71 3.29
CA LEU A 163 9.06 -10.00 4.10
C LEU A 163 9.42 -10.75 5.40
N LEU A 164 10.28 -11.76 5.30
CA LEU A 164 10.74 -12.53 6.47
C LEU A 164 11.53 -11.66 7.45
N ASP A 165 12.39 -10.79 6.94
CA ASP A 165 13.16 -9.87 7.78
C ASP A 165 12.27 -8.84 8.46
N ALA A 166 11.26 -8.32 7.76
CA ALA A 166 10.24 -7.46 8.37
C ALA A 166 9.42 -8.17 9.44
N ALA A 167 9.03 -9.43 9.22
CA ALA A 167 8.33 -10.22 10.23
C ALA A 167 9.18 -10.39 11.50
N LYS A 168 10.47 -10.72 11.35
CA LYS A 168 11.42 -10.83 12.47
C LYS A 168 11.61 -9.50 13.20
N ASP A 169 11.73 -8.38 12.48
CA ASP A 169 11.82 -7.04 13.08
C ASP A 169 10.57 -6.72 13.92
N ILE A 170 9.39 -6.96 13.36
CA ILE A 170 8.11 -6.73 14.06
C ILE A 170 8.02 -7.62 15.30
N GLU A 171 8.36 -8.90 15.21
CA GLU A 171 8.38 -9.79 16.37
C GLU A 171 9.35 -9.27 17.44
N ALA A 172 10.57 -8.90 17.05
CA ALA A 172 11.57 -8.44 18.00
C ALA A 172 11.12 -7.20 18.78
N ARG A 173 10.44 -6.27 18.11
CA ARG A 173 10.02 -4.97 18.65
C ARG A 173 8.63 -4.97 19.26
N GLY A 174 7.80 -5.93 18.86
CA GLY A 174 6.37 -5.99 19.13
C GLY A 174 5.95 -7.11 20.07
N ARG A 175 6.88 -7.75 20.79
CA ARG A 175 6.62 -8.94 21.64
C ARG A 175 5.52 -8.73 22.67
N ASP A 176 5.36 -7.50 23.16
CA ASP A 176 4.35 -7.17 24.17
C ASP A 176 2.99 -6.79 23.55
N PHE A 177 2.89 -6.79 22.23
CA PHE A 177 1.74 -6.32 21.49
C PHE A 177 1.16 -7.42 20.60
N GLU A 178 0.06 -8.05 21.05
CA GLU A 178 -0.58 -9.18 20.36
C GLU A 178 -0.88 -8.89 18.87
N PHE A 179 -1.31 -7.68 18.54
CA PHE A 179 -1.60 -7.32 17.15
C PHE A 179 -0.33 -7.26 16.27
N LEU A 180 0.83 -6.88 16.80
CA LEU A 180 2.11 -6.91 16.05
C LEU A 180 2.58 -8.34 15.84
N ILE A 181 2.40 -9.21 16.83
CA ILE A 181 2.67 -10.65 16.67
C ILE A 181 1.80 -11.23 15.54
N LYS A 182 0.49 -10.92 15.53
CA LYS A 182 -0.42 -11.34 14.46
C LYS A 182 -0.01 -10.77 13.10
N LEU A 183 0.46 -9.52 13.05
CA LEU A 183 0.97 -8.89 11.83
C LEU A 183 2.21 -9.62 11.31
N ALA A 184 3.20 -9.87 12.17
CA ALA A 184 4.41 -10.61 11.80
C ALA A 184 4.08 -12.01 11.27
N ALA A 185 3.22 -12.76 11.96
CA ALA A 185 2.78 -14.07 11.51
C ALA A 185 2.08 -14.04 10.13
N ARG A 186 1.35 -12.95 9.83
CA ARG A 186 0.78 -12.75 8.48
C ARG A 186 1.86 -12.51 7.43
N LEU A 187 2.88 -11.70 7.73
CA LEU A 187 4.00 -11.45 6.83
C LEU A 187 4.81 -12.73 6.56
N SER A 188 5.10 -13.54 7.58
CA SER A 188 5.78 -14.82 7.39
C SER A 188 5.00 -15.75 6.48
N ARG A 189 3.67 -15.85 6.64
CA ARG A 189 2.83 -16.65 5.74
C ARG A 189 2.84 -16.16 4.28
N PHE A 190 2.97 -14.86 4.05
CA PHE A 190 3.15 -14.34 2.70
C PHE A 190 4.47 -14.80 2.07
N ALA A 191 5.50 -15.05 2.88
CA ALA A 191 6.77 -15.57 2.41
C ALA A 191 6.76 -17.10 2.20
N ASP A 192 6.06 -17.86 3.04
CA ASP A 192 6.15 -19.32 3.09
C ASP A 192 5.30 -20.07 2.04
N GLN A 193 4.30 -19.42 1.44
CA GLN A 193 3.44 -20.07 0.44
C GLN A 193 4.18 -20.21 -0.90
N HIS A 194 4.91 -21.32 -1.02
CA HIS A 194 5.51 -21.87 -2.24
C HIS A 194 4.64 -22.98 -2.85
#